data_AF-A0A3P7J749-F1
#
_entry.id   AF-A0A3P7J749-F1
#
_cell.length_a   1.000
_cell.length_b   1.000
_cell.length_c   1.000
_cell.angle_alpha   90.00
_cell.angle_beta   90.00
_cell.angle_gamma   90.00
#
_symmetry.space_group_name_H-M   'P 1'
#
loop_
_entity.id
_entity.type
_entity.pdbx_description
1 polymer ?
#
loop_
_entity_poly.entity_id
_entity_poly.type
_entity_poly.pdbx_seq_one_letter_code
_entity_poly.pdbx_strand_id
1 'polypeptide(L)'
;MIIDLHTVRTSNQSVLNAADLGTEVYMSPNPTSTKTGPEQLQELYTNLQANFNVKAIWIQVTSPVKWEPTVAKNIQFISSIIQAAKAYGLAVGIYTSAYDWQQITNDWLGPTDTLLWYWSVLGPGPMAETSNNFEDYHPFGPWKTPAVKQFGQQEPICGQTVNRDVFTPTVLAARSAFTASDGKIQIGGYV
;
A
#
# COMPACT_ATOMS: atom_id res chain seq x y z
N MET A 1 11.02 -11.99 -0.63
CA MET A 1 10.04 -10.97 -1.04
C MET A 1 8.67 -11.61 -0.87
N ILE A 2 7.93 -11.16 0.14
CA ILE A 2 6.55 -11.59 0.35
C ILE A 2 5.72 -10.63 -0.52
N ILE A 3 5.11 -11.16 -1.57
CA ILE A 3 4.04 -10.47 -2.29
C ILE A 3 2.80 -10.84 -1.50
N ASP A 4 2.32 -9.92 -0.67
CA ASP A 4 1.02 -10.06 -0.08
C ASP A 4 0.09 -9.14 -0.87
N LEU A 5 -0.92 -9.77 -1.46
CA LEU A 5 -1.89 -9.13 -2.33
C LEU A 5 -3.09 -8.83 -1.44
N HIS A 6 -3.15 -7.64 -0.84
CA HIS A 6 -4.37 -7.18 -0.16
C HIS A 6 -5.44 -6.96 -1.23
N THR A 7 -6.12 -8.04 -1.57
CA THR A 7 -7.33 -8.01 -2.36
C THR A 7 -8.44 -7.61 -1.39
N VAL A 8 -9.14 -6.50 -1.66
CA VAL A 8 -10.54 -6.40 -1.26
C VAL A 8 -11.27 -7.47 -2.07
N ARG A 9 -11.27 -8.70 -1.52
CA ARG A 9 -11.88 -9.97 -2.01
C ARG A 9 -11.05 -10.84 -2.99
N THR A 10 -10.63 -11.99 -2.45
CA THR A 10 -10.55 -13.35 -3.04
C THR A 10 -9.86 -13.58 -4.40
N SER A 11 -8.65 -14.17 -4.32
CA SER A 11 -8.03 -15.29 -5.06
C SER A 11 -8.57 -15.89 -6.39
N ASN A 12 -9.55 -15.32 -7.09
CA ASN A 12 -10.01 -15.83 -8.40
C ASN A 12 -10.25 -14.67 -9.39
N GLN A 13 -9.51 -14.69 -10.51
CA GLN A 13 -9.61 -13.74 -11.63
C GLN A 13 -11.06 -13.49 -12.10
N SER A 14 -11.93 -14.50 -12.00
CA SER A 14 -13.33 -14.42 -12.42
C SER A 14 -14.25 -13.65 -11.46
N VAL A 15 -13.89 -13.53 -10.17
CA VAL A 15 -14.71 -12.83 -9.16
C VAL A 15 -14.43 -11.32 -9.15
N LEU A 16 -13.20 -10.92 -9.44
CA LEU A 16 -12.79 -9.51 -9.51
C LEU A 16 -13.53 -8.75 -10.63
N ASN A 17 -13.70 -9.38 -11.80
CA ASN A 17 -14.45 -8.80 -12.93
C ASN A 17 -15.96 -8.67 -12.67
N ALA A 18 -16.53 -9.47 -11.76
CA ALA A 18 -17.97 -9.52 -11.53
C ALA A 18 -18.48 -8.53 -10.47
N ALA A 19 -17.59 -7.90 -9.71
CA ALA A 19 -17.96 -7.08 -8.54
C ALA A 19 -17.48 -5.63 -8.60
N ASP A 20 -16.85 -5.18 -9.69
CA ASP A 20 -16.29 -3.82 -9.86
C ASP A 20 -15.37 -3.41 -8.68
N LEU A 21 -14.63 -4.38 -8.14
CA LEU A 21 -13.75 -4.18 -7.00
C LEU A 21 -12.37 -3.79 -7.50
N GLY A 22 -11.99 -2.54 -7.27
CA GLY A 22 -10.63 -2.06 -7.51
C GLY A 22 -9.61 -2.94 -6.79
N THR A 23 -8.56 -3.36 -7.49
CA THR A 23 -7.47 -4.17 -6.94
C THR A 23 -6.27 -3.26 -6.68
N GLU A 24 -5.73 -3.29 -5.48
CA GLU A 24 -4.49 -2.61 -5.10
C GLU A 24 -3.40 -3.65 -4.83
N VAL A 25 -2.13 -3.26 -4.97
CA VAL A 25 -0.99 -4.12 -4.63
C VAL A 25 -0.01 -3.35 -3.77
N TYR A 26 0.61 -4.04 -2.81
CA TYR A 26 1.75 -3.50 -2.10
C TYR A 26 2.99 -4.39 -2.23
N MET A 27 4.14 -3.76 -2.11
CA MET A 27 5.41 -4.46 -1.90
C MET A 27 5.78 -4.39 -0.42
N SER A 28 6.29 -5.50 0.12
CA SER A 28 6.98 -5.55 1.41
C SER A 28 8.48 -5.45 1.17
N PRO A 29 9.09 -4.25 1.32
CA PRO A 29 10.51 -4.07 1.05
C PRO A 29 11.36 -4.82 2.07
N ASN A 30 12.52 -5.29 1.63
CA ASN A 30 13.51 -5.94 2.49
C ASN A 30 14.84 -5.16 2.41
N PRO A 31 15.03 -4.12 3.24
CA PRO A 31 16.24 -3.29 3.18
C PRO A 31 17.52 -4.04 3.56
N THR A 32 17.41 -5.16 4.28
CA THR A 32 18.55 -6.00 4.68
C THR A 32 18.87 -7.10 3.64
N SER A 33 18.21 -7.08 2.48
CA SER A 33 18.50 -8.01 1.38
C SER A 33 19.80 -7.63 0.65
N THR A 34 20.33 -8.56 -0.14
CA THR A 34 21.38 -8.25 -1.12
C THR A 34 20.86 -7.46 -2.33
N LYS A 35 19.54 -7.42 -2.55
CA LYS A 35 18.91 -6.66 -3.64
C LYS A 35 18.57 -5.24 -3.20
N THR A 36 18.87 -4.29 -4.06
CA THR A 36 18.47 -2.88 -3.94
C THR A 36 16.96 -2.71 -4.02
N GLY A 37 16.46 -1.56 -3.56
CA GLY A 37 15.05 -1.20 -3.65
C GLY A 37 14.49 -1.28 -5.09
N PRO A 38 15.18 -0.69 -6.09
CA PRO A 38 14.76 -0.78 -7.49
C PRO A 38 14.70 -2.21 -8.03
N GLU A 39 15.64 -3.09 -7.67
CA GLU A 39 15.62 -4.50 -8.09
C GLU A 39 14.41 -5.25 -7.49
N GLN A 40 14.10 -5.01 -6.21
CA GLN A 40 12.92 -5.60 -5.57
C GLN A 40 11.62 -5.14 -6.23
N LEU A 41 11.54 -3.86 -6.59
CA LEU A 41 10.40 -3.32 -7.32
C LEU A 41 10.30 -3.90 -8.74
N GLN A 42 11.41 -3.94 -9.48
CA GLN A 42 11.44 -4.41 -10.85
C GLN A 42 10.94 -5.85 -10.96
N GLU A 43 11.34 -6.71 -10.02
CA GLU A 43 10.87 -8.10 -9.95
C GLU A 43 9.35 -8.18 -9.73
N LEU A 44 8.82 -7.41 -8.77
CA LEU A 44 7.37 -7.34 -8.55
C LEU A 44 6.64 -6.85 -9.81
N TYR A 45 7.07 -5.72 -10.35
CA TYR A 45 6.41 -5.05 -11.47
C TYR A 45 6.42 -5.91 -12.74
N THR A 46 7.56 -6.49 -13.10
CA THR A 46 7.69 -7.34 -14.30
C THR A 46 6.78 -8.56 -14.22
N ASN A 47 6.66 -9.18 -13.03
CA ASN A 47 5.77 -10.32 -12.82
C ASN A 47 4.29 -9.94 -12.94
N LEU A 48 3.90 -8.77 -12.40
CA LEU A 48 2.51 -8.30 -12.49
C LEU A 48 2.13 -7.92 -13.92
N GLN A 49 3.00 -7.20 -14.64
CA GLN A 49 2.67 -6.70 -15.98
C GLN A 49 2.41 -7.78 -17.03
N ALA A 50 2.87 -9.01 -16.79
CA ALA A 50 2.54 -10.16 -17.61
C ALA A 50 1.01 -10.31 -17.79
N ASN A 51 0.25 -10.14 -16.70
CA ASN A 51 -1.19 -10.42 -16.66
C ASN A 51 -2.06 -9.20 -16.29
N PHE A 52 -1.46 -8.13 -15.76
CA PHE A 52 -2.18 -6.98 -15.21
C PHE A 52 -1.73 -5.65 -15.81
N ASN A 53 -2.63 -4.68 -15.82
CA ASN A 53 -2.31 -3.28 -16.10
C ASN A 53 -2.03 -2.56 -14.78
N VAL A 54 -0.75 -2.48 -14.39
CA VAL A 54 -0.34 -1.88 -13.12
C VAL A 54 -0.23 -0.36 -13.27
N LYS A 55 -0.99 0.38 -12.47
CA LYS A 55 -1.05 1.85 -12.44
C LYS A 55 -0.54 2.46 -11.15
N ALA A 56 -0.68 1.74 -10.03
CA ALA A 56 -0.16 2.19 -8.75
C ALA A 56 0.39 1.01 -7.94
N ILE A 57 1.29 1.34 -7.02
CA ILE A 57 1.81 0.40 -6.02
C ILE A 57 1.85 1.08 -4.65
N TRP A 58 1.65 0.29 -3.61
CA TRP A 58 1.87 0.69 -2.23
C TRP A 58 3.22 0.14 -1.73
N ILE A 59 3.96 0.93 -0.98
CA ILE A 59 5.21 0.51 -0.34
C ILE A 59 4.92 0.33 1.16
N GLN A 60 5.01 -0.90 1.66
CA GLN A 60 4.82 -1.18 3.08
C GLN A 60 6.04 -0.72 3.88
N VAL A 61 5.87 0.36 4.64
CA VAL A 61 6.87 0.92 5.56
C VAL A 61 6.36 0.74 6.99
N THR A 62 6.45 -0.50 7.47
CA THR A 62 5.98 -0.91 8.81
C THR A 62 7.02 -1.78 9.49
N SER A 63 6.76 -2.16 10.74
CA SER A 63 7.60 -3.09 11.50
C SER A 63 9.05 -2.58 11.64
N PRO A 64 9.33 -1.57 12.47
CA PRO A 64 10.64 -0.90 12.54
C PRO A 64 11.83 -1.85 12.70
N VAL A 65 11.62 -2.98 13.38
CA VAL A 65 12.61 -4.06 13.55
C VAL A 65 13.11 -4.71 12.25
N LYS A 66 12.41 -4.54 11.12
CA LYS A 66 12.81 -5.05 9.80
C LYS A 66 13.64 -4.04 8.99
N TRP A 67 13.85 -2.83 9.51
CA TRP A 67 14.54 -1.75 8.85
C TRP A 67 15.95 -1.57 9.40
N GLU A 68 16.80 -0.84 8.66
CA GLU A 68 18.16 -0.57 9.11
C GLU A 68 18.12 0.37 10.33
N PRO A 69 19.03 0.22 11.31
CA PRO A 69 19.16 1.17 12.42
C PRO A 69 19.53 2.58 11.93
N THR A 70 20.12 2.70 10.75
CA THR A 70 20.51 3.98 10.15
C THR A 70 19.35 4.56 9.36
N VAL A 71 18.69 5.58 9.92
CA VAL A 71 17.59 6.33 9.28
C VAL A 71 17.91 6.78 7.85
N ALA A 72 19.12 7.29 7.61
CA ALA A 72 19.52 7.74 6.28
C ALA A 72 19.50 6.61 5.23
N LYS A 73 19.86 5.38 5.61
CA LYS A 73 19.78 4.21 4.71
C LYS A 73 18.33 3.85 4.39
N ASN A 74 17.44 3.91 5.40
CA ASN A 74 16.01 3.66 5.19
C ASN A 74 15.41 4.68 4.21
N ILE A 75 15.68 5.97 4.43
CA ILE A 75 15.21 7.05 3.54
C ILE A 75 15.75 6.85 2.12
N GLN A 76 17.04 6.54 1.96
CA GLN A 76 17.64 6.29 0.65
C GLN A 76 16.99 5.09 -0.03
N PHE A 77 16.77 4.00 0.71
CA PHE A 77 16.15 2.79 0.19
C PHE A 77 14.70 3.04 -0.26
N ILE A 78 13.88 3.68 0.58
CA ILE A 78 12.50 4.08 0.24
C ILE A 78 12.49 4.99 -0.98
N SER A 79 13.33 6.03 -0.98
CA SER A 79 13.45 6.99 -2.10
C SER A 79 13.79 6.30 -3.42
N SER A 80 14.71 5.33 -3.40
CA SER A 80 15.12 4.60 -4.60
C SER A 80 13.98 3.77 -5.20
N ILE A 81 13.14 3.16 -4.36
CA ILE A 81 11.93 2.44 -4.79
C ILE A 81 10.95 3.42 -5.44
N ILE A 82 10.66 4.54 -4.77
CA ILE A 82 9.72 5.56 -5.29
C ILE A 82 10.19 6.08 -6.65
N GLN A 83 11.47 6.40 -6.80
CA GLN A 83 12.03 6.89 -8.06
C GLN A 83 11.90 5.85 -9.18
N ALA A 84 12.22 4.59 -8.90
CA ALA A 84 12.07 3.51 -9.86
C ALA A 84 10.60 3.30 -10.27
N ALA A 85 9.65 3.36 -9.33
CA ALA A 85 8.22 3.25 -9.62
C ALA A 85 7.72 4.38 -10.52
N LYS A 86 8.12 5.63 -10.22
CA LYS A 86 7.79 6.79 -11.05
C LYS A 86 8.40 6.70 -12.44
N ALA A 87 9.60 6.13 -12.59
CA ALA A 87 10.21 5.89 -13.90
C ALA A 87 9.40 4.89 -14.76
N TYR A 88 8.64 3.99 -14.12
CA TYR A 88 7.66 3.12 -14.79
C TYR A 88 6.28 3.77 -15.01
N GLY A 89 6.12 5.05 -14.64
CA GLY A 89 4.84 5.76 -14.75
C GLY A 89 3.80 5.35 -13.70
N LEU A 90 4.24 4.74 -12.60
CA LEU A 90 3.36 4.30 -11.52
C LEU A 90 3.08 5.42 -10.52
N ALA A 91 1.83 5.53 -10.08
CA ALA A 91 1.51 6.23 -8.84
C ALA A 91 2.04 5.43 -7.65
N VAL A 92 2.44 6.12 -6.59
CA VAL A 92 3.08 5.50 -5.41
C VAL A 92 2.34 5.91 -4.16
N GLY A 93 1.96 4.92 -3.35
CA GLY A 93 1.46 5.13 -2.00
C GLY A 93 2.38 4.51 -0.96
N ILE A 94 2.32 5.00 0.28
CA ILE A 94 3.03 4.46 1.43
C ILE A 94 2.00 3.86 2.40
N TYR A 95 2.22 2.59 2.77
CA TYR A 95 1.46 1.92 3.83
C TYR A 95 2.26 1.94 5.14
N THR A 96 1.83 2.71 6.13
CA THR A 96 2.59 2.95 7.38
C THR A 96 1.69 3.39 8.54
N SER A 97 2.24 3.63 9.72
CA SER A 97 1.57 4.38 10.81
C SER A 97 2.44 5.57 11.19
N ALA A 98 1.90 6.53 11.95
CA ALA A 98 2.70 7.65 12.46
C ALA A 98 3.90 7.13 13.30
N TYR A 99 3.67 6.10 14.10
CA TYR A 99 4.73 5.44 14.88
C TYR A 99 5.79 4.80 13.99
N ASP A 100 5.38 3.96 13.03
CA ASP A 100 6.32 3.29 12.13
C ASP A 100 7.14 4.28 11.31
N TRP A 101 6.48 5.30 10.75
CA TRP A 101 7.14 6.33 9.96
C TRP A 101 8.18 7.09 10.79
N GLN A 102 7.84 7.49 12.01
CA GLN A 102 8.77 8.12 12.92
C GLN A 102 9.97 7.22 13.24
N GLN A 103 9.74 5.95 13.59
CA GLN A 103 10.82 5.04 13.97
C GLN A 103 11.75 4.71 12.78
N ILE A 104 11.19 4.55 11.58
CA ILE A 104 11.94 4.10 10.40
C ILE A 104 12.65 5.27 9.70
N THR A 105 12.01 6.45 9.67
CA THR A 105 12.45 7.59 8.85
C THR A 105 12.76 8.86 9.65
N ASN A 106 12.53 8.88 10.96
CA ASN A 106 12.62 10.06 11.81
C ASN A 106 11.76 11.23 11.28
N ASP A 107 10.50 10.93 10.96
CA ASP A 107 9.50 11.87 10.44
C ASP A 107 9.96 12.61 9.18
N TRP A 108 10.59 11.87 8.27
CA TRP A 108 11.02 12.42 7.00
C TRP A 108 9.84 13.07 6.25
N LEU A 109 10.04 14.30 5.76
CA LEU A 109 9.03 15.13 5.08
C LEU A 109 9.00 14.93 3.55
N GLY A 110 9.72 13.94 3.04
CA GLY A 110 9.60 13.49 1.66
C GLY A 110 9.11 12.03 1.61
N PRO A 111 8.79 11.49 0.42
CA PRO A 111 8.46 12.21 -0.82
C PRO A 111 7.13 12.99 -0.70
N THR A 112 7.00 14.13 -1.39
CA THR A 112 5.78 14.98 -1.30
C THR A 112 4.64 14.59 -2.25
N ASP A 113 4.92 13.71 -3.22
CA ASP A 113 3.96 13.24 -4.23
C ASP A 113 3.79 11.73 -4.08
N THR A 114 3.17 11.35 -2.94
CA THR A 114 2.75 9.99 -2.63
C THR A 114 1.45 10.00 -1.84
N LEU A 115 0.69 8.92 -1.97
CA LEU A 115 -0.52 8.69 -1.20
C LEU A 115 -0.19 8.04 0.15
N LEU A 116 -1.10 8.17 1.12
CA LEU A 116 -0.96 7.53 2.42
C LEU A 116 -2.09 6.53 2.68
N TRP A 117 -1.69 5.29 2.96
CA TRP A 117 -2.52 4.28 3.59
C TRP A 117 -2.02 4.13 5.02
N TYR A 118 -2.70 4.76 5.98
CA TYR A 118 -2.28 4.62 7.37
C TYR A 118 -2.99 3.46 8.05
N TRP A 119 -2.34 2.80 9.00
CA TRP A 119 -3.01 1.83 9.86
C TRP A 119 -3.16 2.36 11.29
N SER A 120 -4.33 2.11 11.87
CA SER A 120 -4.70 2.46 13.25
C SER A 120 -5.63 1.38 13.78
N VAL A 121 -5.10 0.47 14.58
CA VAL A 121 -5.82 -0.70 15.14
C VAL A 121 -5.36 -0.92 16.59
N LEU A 122 -6.19 -1.55 17.41
CA LEU A 122 -5.85 -1.86 18.81
C LEU A 122 -5.12 -3.19 18.97
N GLY A 123 -5.03 -4.00 17.91
CA GLY A 123 -4.54 -5.38 17.96
C GLY A 123 -5.13 -6.23 16.83
N PRO A 124 -4.88 -7.55 16.84
CA PRO A 124 -5.48 -8.48 15.88
C PRO A 124 -6.90 -8.89 16.27
N GLY A 125 -7.73 -9.15 15.26
CA GLY A 125 -9.08 -9.70 15.38
C GLY A 125 -10.18 -8.64 15.52
N PRO A 126 -11.46 -9.05 15.39
CA PRO A 126 -12.59 -8.11 15.24
C PRO A 126 -12.85 -7.22 16.45
N MET A 127 -12.42 -7.65 17.64
CA MET A 127 -12.56 -6.87 18.88
C MET A 127 -11.54 -5.74 19.01
N ALA A 128 -10.57 -5.68 18.11
CA ALA A 128 -9.47 -4.73 18.14
C ALA A 128 -9.54 -3.70 16.98
N GLU A 129 -10.69 -3.61 16.32
CA GLU A 129 -10.97 -2.58 15.32
C GLU A 129 -11.00 -1.18 15.94
N THR A 130 -10.57 -0.18 15.17
CA THR A 130 -10.90 1.23 15.44
C THR A 130 -12.08 1.68 14.56
N SER A 131 -12.57 2.89 14.79
CA SER A 131 -13.62 3.48 13.94
C SER A 131 -13.24 3.43 12.47
N ASN A 132 -14.16 3.01 11.61
CA ASN A 132 -13.99 2.94 10.15
C ASN A 132 -14.09 4.32 9.45
N ASN A 133 -13.59 5.36 10.11
CA ASN A 133 -13.57 6.74 9.64
C ASN A 133 -12.17 7.34 9.84
N PHE A 134 -12.00 8.60 9.44
CA PHE A 134 -10.70 9.31 9.47
C PHE A 134 -10.57 10.31 10.62
N GLU A 135 -11.46 10.26 11.62
CA GLU A 135 -11.49 11.24 12.72
C GLU A 135 -10.27 11.13 13.65
N ASP A 136 -9.62 9.96 13.67
CA ASP A 136 -8.39 9.71 14.44
C ASP A 136 -7.11 10.07 13.68
N TYR A 137 -7.23 10.57 12.45
CA TYR A 137 -6.05 10.94 11.66
C TYR A 137 -5.46 12.27 12.14
N HIS A 138 -4.15 12.25 12.39
CA HIS A 138 -3.35 13.45 12.59
C HIS A 138 -2.22 13.49 11.54
N PRO A 139 -1.93 14.66 10.93
CA PRO A 139 -0.85 14.77 9.95
C PRO A 139 0.51 14.31 10.49
N PHE A 140 1.25 13.57 9.67
CA PHE A 140 2.63 13.16 9.94
C PHE A 140 3.39 12.99 8.62
N GLY A 141 4.72 13.09 8.67
CA GLY A 141 5.56 13.07 7.47
C GLY A 141 5.11 14.12 6.44
N PRO A 142 5.08 13.80 5.14
CA PRO A 142 4.62 14.72 4.09
C PRO A 142 3.09 14.84 3.99
N TRP A 143 2.30 14.00 4.68
CA TRP A 143 0.87 13.86 4.42
C TRP A 143 0.01 14.74 5.32
N LYS A 144 -0.82 15.56 4.69
CA LYS A 144 -1.86 16.35 5.38
C LYS A 144 -3.21 15.63 5.46
N THR A 145 -3.44 14.69 4.54
CA THR A 145 -4.66 13.89 4.43
C THR A 145 -4.30 12.48 3.99
N PRO A 146 -4.94 11.43 4.54
CA PRO A 146 -4.75 10.06 4.09
C PRO A 146 -5.62 9.77 2.86
N ALA A 147 -5.26 8.73 2.11
CA ALA A 147 -6.08 8.16 1.04
C ALA A 147 -6.88 6.94 1.55
N VAL A 148 -6.25 6.14 2.41
CA VAL A 148 -6.77 4.87 2.94
C VAL A 148 -6.46 4.77 4.43
N LYS A 149 -7.36 4.13 5.19
CA LYS A 149 -7.13 3.70 6.57
C LYS A 149 -7.34 2.20 6.69
N GLN A 150 -6.38 1.48 7.26
CA GLN A 150 -6.61 0.14 7.82
C GLN A 150 -7.12 0.28 9.26
N PHE A 151 -8.38 -0.10 9.50
CA PHE A 151 -9.03 0.01 10.81
C PHE A 151 -9.22 -1.34 11.50
N GLY A 152 -8.99 -2.46 10.79
CA GLY A 152 -9.04 -3.81 11.33
C GLY A 152 -7.96 -4.71 10.71
N GLN A 153 -7.46 -5.70 11.47
CA GLN A 153 -6.40 -6.60 10.99
C GLN A 153 -6.57 -8.03 11.52
N GLN A 154 -6.13 -9.00 10.72
CA GLN A 154 -6.17 -10.43 11.06
C GLN A 154 -7.57 -10.94 11.47
N GLU A 155 -8.59 -10.55 10.69
CA GLU A 155 -9.98 -10.88 10.99
C GLU A 155 -10.48 -12.10 10.20
N PRO A 156 -11.13 -13.08 10.86
CA PRO A 156 -11.70 -14.23 10.18
C PRO A 156 -13.06 -13.88 9.55
N ILE A 157 -13.08 -13.58 8.25
CA ILE A 157 -14.30 -13.29 7.48
C ILE A 157 -14.48 -14.35 6.41
N CYS A 158 -15.63 -15.04 6.40
CA CYS A 158 -15.97 -16.07 5.42
C CYS A 158 -14.90 -17.17 5.24
N GLY A 159 -14.21 -17.55 6.32
CA GLY A 159 -13.15 -18.56 6.31
C GLY A 159 -11.79 -18.07 5.80
N GLN A 160 -11.62 -16.77 5.60
CA GLN A 160 -10.35 -16.13 5.23
C GLN A 160 -9.93 -15.14 6.31
N THR A 161 -8.62 -15.03 6.54
CA THR A 161 -8.06 -13.98 7.39
C THR A 161 -7.80 -12.74 6.54
N VAL A 162 -8.44 -11.63 6.87
CA VAL A 162 -8.37 -10.38 6.09
C VAL A 162 -8.02 -9.20 6.99
N ASN A 163 -7.53 -8.12 6.36
CA ASN A 163 -7.51 -6.81 6.96
C ASN A 163 -8.69 -5.99 6.43
N ARG A 164 -9.10 -4.95 7.16
CA ARG A 164 -10.24 -4.12 6.81
C ARG A 164 -9.82 -2.67 6.65
N ASP A 165 -10.22 -2.12 5.51
CA ASP A 165 -9.82 -0.80 5.06
C ASP A 165 -11.03 0.07 4.71
N VAL A 166 -10.86 1.38 4.89
CA VAL A 166 -11.77 2.42 4.39
C VAL A 166 -11.00 3.41 3.54
N PHE A 167 -11.61 3.83 2.45
CA PHE A 167 -11.06 4.80 1.51
C PHE A 167 -11.73 6.16 1.69
N THR A 168 -11.00 7.24 1.45
CA THR A 168 -11.63 8.57 1.47
C THR A 168 -12.67 8.71 0.35
N PRO A 169 -13.70 9.54 0.52
CA PRO A 169 -14.69 9.79 -0.54
C PRO A 169 -14.06 10.28 -1.85
N THR A 170 -13.03 11.12 -1.77
CA THR A 170 -12.29 11.63 -2.94
C THR A 170 -11.66 10.49 -3.74
N VAL A 171 -11.01 9.58 -3.04
CA VAL A 171 -10.39 8.38 -3.62
C VAL A 171 -11.46 7.47 -4.25
N LEU A 172 -12.58 7.24 -3.56
CA LEU A 172 -13.69 6.44 -4.07
C LEU A 172 -14.30 7.03 -5.36
N ALA A 173 -14.41 8.35 -5.46
CA ALA A 173 -14.92 9.02 -6.65
C ALA A 173 -14.00 8.85 -7.86
N ALA A 174 -12.68 8.82 -7.67
CA ALA A 174 -11.70 8.61 -8.75
C ALA A 174 -11.77 7.20 -9.36
N ARG A 175 -12.27 6.20 -8.62
CA ARG A 175 -12.35 4.78 -9.05
C ARG A 175 -13.23 4.55 -10.28
N SER A 176 -14.30 5.33 -10.41
CA SER A 176 -15.34 5.09 -11.41
C SER A 176 -14.90 5.43 -12.84
N ALA A 177 -13.68 5.97 -13.02
CA ALA A 177 -13.19 6.47 -14.30
C ALA A 177 -12.32 5.47 -15.10
N PHE A 178 -11.97 4.31 -14.53
CA PHE A 178 -10.96 3.42 -15.12
C PHE A 178 -11.51 2.03 -15.47
N THR A 179 -12.19 1.92 -16.61
CA THR A 179 -12.38 0.63 -17.29
C THR A 179 -11.21 0.37 -18.23
N ALA A 180 -10.41 -0.66 -17.96
CA ALA A 180 -9.29 -1.04 -18.83
C ALA A 180 -9.79 -1.52 -20.20
N SER A 181 -9.28 -0.91 -21.27
CA SER A 181 -9.71 -1.16 -22.66
C SER A 181 -9.09 -2.42 -23.28
N ASP A 182 -8.11 -3.05 -22.61
CA ASP A 182 -7.31 -4.17 -23.12
C ASP A 182 -7.73 -5.55 -22.57
N GLY A 183 -8.76 -5.61 -21.72
CA GLY A 183 -9.26 -6.83 -21.10
C GLY A 183 -8.37 -7.39 -19.96
N LYS A 184 -7.24 -6.75 -19.63
CA LYS A 184 -6.46 -7.07 -18.44
C LYS A 184 -7.10 -6.43 -17.21
N ILE A 185 -7.00 -7.11 -16.06
CA ILE A 185 -7.38 -6.50 -14.78
C ILE A 185 -6.41 -5.36 -14.48
N GLN A 186 -6.96 -4.19 -14.13
CA GLN A 186 -6.18 -3.06 -13.68
C GLN A 186 -5.86 -3.19 -12.18
N ILE A 187 -4.58 -3.04 -11.85
CA ILE A 187 -4.08 -2.95 -10.47
C ILE A 187 -3.68 -1.50 -10.20
N GLY A 188 -4.21 -0.93 -9.12
CA GLY A 188 -3.93 0.43 -8.70
C GLY A 188 -4.57 1.50 -9.59
N GLY A 189 -4.35 2.76 -9.22
CA GLY A 189 -4.98 3.91 -9.89
C GLY A 189 -6.43 4.14 -9.46
N TYR A 190 -6.87 3.48 -8.40
CA TYR A 190 -8.18 3.69 -7.77
C TYR A 190 -8.10 4.68 -6.59
N VAL A 191 -7.02 5.48 -6.54
CA VAL A 191 -6.59 6.39 -5.48
C VAL A 191 -5.94 7.66 -6.03
#